data_AF-A0A8S7EDJ1-F1
#
_entry.id   AF-A0A8S7EDJ1-F1
#
_cell.length_a   1.000
_cell.length_b   1.000
_cell.length_c   1.000
_cell.angle_alpha   90.00
_cell.angle_beta   90.00
_cell.angle_gamma   90.00
#
_symmetry.space_group_name_H-M   'P 1'
#
loop_
_entity.id
_entity.type
_entity.pdbx_description
1 polymer ?
#
loop_
_entity_poly.entity_id
_entity_poly.type
_entity_poly.pdbx_seq_one_letter_code
_entity_poly.pdbx_strand_id
1 'polypeptide(L)'
;MSSTQQDYLYRQFFRLKVHECMGDSFQALFSKVMQYATPGFQAVSPWGNWGDGGNDGWIAHEAHYFQVYGPKPSNQTKELEAVNKSIGDFDKLVAKWGKVSKYTFVMNDYFKGIPAPVGLSLNTLAISKSLNHAGAMGGMELLQKFMSLSEGEKQDIVGFIPEVDLDFTDTRAVGEVLTFLAQKSSSPMNFLSETAPDFEDKIKINGITKPIKSRLESFSYQLYLINEFLDSVDSGLEQTIAQEVRDTYAKSKLAITEDNHNYADLRYTWMIDKLLPPQVPTSAVASYRFAAELILAKYFETCDAYEHPSNASAT
;
A
#
# COMPACT_ATOMS: atom_id res chain seq x y z
N MET A 1 8.66 -17.81 8.50
CA MET A 1 9.39 -16.80 7.68
C MET A 1 10.49 -16.12 8.50
N SER A 2 11.57 -15.55 7.92
CA SER A 2 12.53 -14.75 8.73
C SER A 2 11.92 -13.40 9.13
N SER A 3 12.21 -12.87 10.33
CA SER A 3 11.63 -11.58 10.79
C SER A 3 11.94 -10.43 9.81
N THR A 4 13.11 -10.45 9.16
CA THR A 4 13.52 -9.48 8.15
C THR A 4 12.62 -9.50 6.90
N GLN A 5 12.18 -10.69 6.45
CA GLN A 5 11.26 -10.81 5.32
C GLN A 5 9.85 -10.34 5.70
N GLN A 6 9.39 -10.65 6.92
CA GLN A 6 8.09 -10.19 7.42
C GLN A 6 8.05 -8.66 7.51
N ASP A 7 9.07 -8.05 8.11
CA ASP A 7 9.20 -6.59 8.18
C ASP A 7 9.25 -5.94 6.80
N TYR A 8 9.89 -6.59 5.83
CA TYR A 8 9.89 -6.11 4.45
C TYR A 8 8.46 -6.05 3.88
N LEU A 9 7.68 -7.11 4.05
CA LEU A 9 6.30 -7.15 3.56
C LEU A 9 5.42 -6.12 4.28
N TYR A 10 5.56 -5.95 5.59
CA TYR A 10 4.86 -4.88 6.32
C TYR A 10 5.17 -3.51 5.74
N ARG A 11 6.44 -3.24 5.40
CA ARG A 11 6.83 -1.98 4.73
C ARG A 11 6.17 -1.85 3.36
N GLN A 12 6.13 -2.91 2.55
CA GLN A 12 5.51 -2.85 1.22
C GLN A 12 4.00 -2.62 1.29
N PHE A 13 3.27 -3.39 2.12
CA PHE A 13 1.83 -3.20 2.30
C PHE A 13 1.50 -1.81 2.88
N PHE A 14 2.31 -1.31 3.82
CA PHE A 14 2.11 0.04 4.34
C PHE A 14 2.35 1.11 3.27
N ARG A 15 3.42 0.96 2.48
CA ARG A 15 3.71 1.85 1.34
C ARG A 15 2.57 1.85 0.34
N LEU A 16 2.01 0.68 0.03
CA LEU A 16 0.86 0.55 -0.83
C LEU A 16 -0.37 1.29 -0.26
N LYS A 17 -0.66 1.13 1.04
CA LYS A 17 -1.74 1.89 1.69
C LYS A 17 -1.56 3.39 1.57
N VAL A 18 -0.37 3.89 1.85
CA VAL A 18 -0.06 5.32 1.69
C VAL A 18 -0.24 5.76 0.23
N HIS A 19 0.21 4.96 -0.73
CA HIS A 19 0.06 5.24 -2.17
C HIS A 19 -1.40 5.33 -2.62
N GLU A 20 -2.27 4.47 -2.09
CA GLU A 20 -3.70 4.46 -2.45
C GLU A 20 -4.54 5.48 -1.64
N CYS A 21 -3.98 6.10 -0.59
CA CYS A 21 -4.71 7.03 0.27
C CYS A 21 -4.62 8.49 -0.18
N MET A 22 -5.75 9.19 -0.21
CA MET A 22 -5.84 10.61 -0.53
C MET A 22 -7.00 11.26 0.24
N GLY A 23 -6.90 12.56 0.53
CA GLY A 23 -7.87 13.28 1.37
C GLY A 23 -8.13 12.55 2.69
N ASP A 24 -9.41 12.35 2.98
CA ASP A 24 -9.90 11.76 4.24
C ASP A 24 -9.35 10.35 4.51
N SER A 25 -9.07 9.54 3.47
CA SER A 25 -8.51 8.20 3.69
C SER A 25 -7.07 8.24 4.20
N PHE A 26 -6.29 9.24 3.80
CA PHE A 26 -4.96 9.46 4.36
C PHE A 26 -5.02 9.97 5.80
N GLN A 27 -5.96 10.88 6.10
CA GLN A 27 -6.22 11.33 7.48
C GLN A 27 -6.62 10.16 8.40
N ALA A 28 -7.47 9.25 7.93
CA ALA A 28 -7.84 8.05 8.66
C ALA A 28 -6.63 7.14 8.92
N LEU A 29 -5.79 6.90 7.91
CA LEU A 29 -4.56 6.12 8.05
C LEU A 29 -3.59 6.74 9.07
N PHE A 30 -3.33 8.04 8.95
CA PHE A 30 -2.49 8.78 9.90
C PHE A 30 -3.03 8.66 11.32
N SER A 31 -4.32 8.93 11.50
CA SER A 31 -4.98 8.88 12.81
C SER A 31 -4.85 7.50 13.45
N LYS A 32 -5.06 6.43 12.66
CA LYS A 32 -4.96 5.05 13.13
C LYS A 32 -3.54 4.70 13.57
N VAL A 33 -2.52 5.06 12.79
CA VAL A 33 -1.11 4.85 13.16
C VAL A 33 -0.77 5.62 14.43
N MET A 34 -1.18 6.89 14.53
CA MET A 34 -0.86 7.75 15.67
C MET A 34 -1.56 7.30 16.96
N GLN A 35 -2.80 6.80 16.88
CA GLN A 35 -3.52 6.25 18.03
C GLN A 35 -2.77 5.07 18.67
N TYR A 36 -2.13 4.23 17.87
CA TYR A 36 -1.27 3.15 18.39
C TYR A 36 0.11 3.67 18.83
N ALA A 37 0.76 4.49 18.00
CA ALA A 37 2.16 4.84 18.18
C ALA A 37 2.42 5.96 19.20
N THR A 38 1.43 6.78 19.53
CA THR A 38 1.64 8.04 20.26
C THR A 38 0.64 8.19 21.41
N PRO A 39 1.04 7.86 22.66
CA PRO A 39 0.21 8.03 23.83
C PRO A 39 -0.34 9.46 23.97
N GLY A 40 -1.63 9.58 24.24
CA GLY A 40 -2.29 10.88 24.38
C GLY A 40 -2.64 11.58 23.06
N PHE A 41 -2.34 10.96 21.91
CA PHE A 41 -2.89 11.42 20.63
C PHE A 41 -4.40 11.16 20.58
N GLN A 42 -5.16 12.18 20.18
CA GLN A 42 -6.58 12.08 19.92
C GLN A 42 -6.86 12.59 18.50
N ALA A 43 -7.54 11.77 17.70
CA ALA A 43 -8.05 12.20 16.39
C ALA A 43 -9.26 13.13 16.58
N VAL A 44 -9.41 14.09 15.68
CA VAL A 44 -10.54 15.02 15.69
C VAL A 44 -11.45 14.72 14.51
N SER A 45 -12.75 14.69 14.78
CA SER A 45 -13.78 14.57 13.76
C SER A 45 -14.61 15.86 13.70
N PRO A 46 -15.04 16.30 12.52
CA PRO A 46 -15.89 17.48 12.40
C PRO A 46 -17.21 17.29 13.16
N TRP A 47 -17.70 18.33 13.84
CA TRP A 47 -18.96 18.28 14.58
C TRP A 47 -19.96 19.36 14.14
N GLY A 48 -20.92 18.99 13.27
CA GLY A 48 -21.96 19.90 12.78
C GLY A 48 -21.38 21.22 12.25
N ASN A 49 -21.96 22.34 12.66
CA ASN A 49 -21.48 23.69 12.28
C ASN A 49 -20.17 24.10 12.99
N TRP A 50 -19.72 23.33 14.00
CA TRP A 50 -18.46 23.61 14.70
C TRP A 50 -17.24 23.27 13.84
N GLY A 51 -17.39 22.28 12.94
CA GLY A 51 -16.31 21.75 12.09
C GLY A 51 -15.26 21.01 12.90
N ASP A 52 -14.02 20.94 12.39
CA ASP A 52 -12.82 20.46 13.10
C ASP A 52 -11.91 21.63 13.56
N GLY A 53 -12.19 22.84 13.08
CA GLY A 53 -11.40 24.02 13.39
C GLY A 53 -9.96 24.00 12.88
N GLY A 54 -9.68 23.27 11.79
CA GLY A 54 -8.33 23.16 11.23
C GLY A 54 -7.41 22.26 12.05
N ASN A 55 -7.98 21.29 12.77
CA ASN A 55 -7.27 20.34 13.60
C ASN A 55 -7.75 18.92 13.27
N ASP A 56 -6.87 18.06 12.78
CA ASP A 56 -7.19 16.67 12.47
C ASP A 56 -6.80 15.71 13.62
N GLY A 57 -5.97 16.19 14.54
CA GLY A 57 -5.57 15.45 15.72
C GLY A 57 -4.65 16.25 16.62
N TRP A 58 -4.58 15.89 17.88
CA TRP A 58 -3.79 16.65 18.86
C TRP A 58 -3.27 15.79 20.01
N ILE A 59 -2.24 16.31 20.68
CA ILE A 59 -1.74 15.81 21.97
C ILE A 59 -1.91 16.96 22.96
N ALA A 60 -2.98 16.91 23.74
CA ALA A 60 -3.46 18.04 24.54
C ALA A 60 -2.42 18.56 25.54
N HIS A 61 -1.75 17.65 26.26
CA HIS A 61 -0.76 18.02 27.28
C HIS A 61 0.50 18.69 26.70
N GLU A 62 0.76 18.52 25.40
CA GLU A 62 1.87 19.18 24.69
C GLU A 62 1.43 20.46 23.97
N ALA A 63 0.12 20.75 23.92
CA ALA A 63 -0.46 21.73 22.99
C ALA A 63 0.07 21.51 21.55
N HIS A 64 0.13 20.25 21.14
CA HIS A 64 0.62 19.82 19.82
C HIS A 64 -0.56 19.48 18.92
N TYR A 65 -0.70 20.21 17.83
CA TYR A 65 -1.78 20.08 16.86
C TYR A 65 -1.27 19.60 15.51
N PHE A 66 -2.08 18.79 14.84
CA PHE A 66 -1.77 18.17 13.55
C PHE A 66 -2.82 18.58 12.53
N GLN A 67 -2.38 19.05 11.37
CA GLN A 67 -3.21 19.21 10.18
C GLN A 67 -2.70 18.24 9.12
N VAL A 68 -3.58 17.40 8.60
CA VAL A 68 -3.28 16.34 7.65
C VAL A 68 -3.73 16.75 6.26
N TYR A 69 -2.85 16.54 5.29
CA TYR A 69 -3.09 16.82 3.90
C TYR A 69 -2.75 15.58 3.06
N GLY A 70 -3.78 14.94 2.49
CA GLY A 70 -3.63 13.89 1.49
C GLY A 70 -3.83 14.46 0.08
N PRO A 71 -2.82 15.04 -0.58
CA PRO A 71 -2.96 15.55 -1.95
C PRO A 71 -3.41 14.43 -2.88
N LYS A 72 -4.24 14.74 -3.88
CA LYS A 72 -4.39 13.84 -5.03
C LYS A 72 -3.07 13.84 -5.82
N PRO A 73 -2.65 12.72 -6.43
CA PRO A 73 -1.48 12.68 -7.31
C PRO A 73 -1.68 13.72 -8.43
N SER A 74 -1.02 14.87 -8.31
CA SER A 74 -1.12 15.98 -9.26
C SER A 74 0.05 16.93 -9.07
N ASN A 75 0.21 17.90 -9.98
CA ASN A 75 1.38 18.77 -10.06
C ASN A 75 1.64 19.57 -8.76
N GLN A 76 2.93 19.77 -8.44
CA GLN A 76 3.50 20.34 -7.20
C GLN A 76 2.89 21.66 -6.71
N THR A 77 2.29 22.48 -7.59
CA THR A 77 1.74 23.80 -7.22
C THR A 77 0.69 23.74 -6.10
N LYS A 78 -0.06 22.64 -6.00
CA LYS A 78 -1.13 22.49 -4.99
C LYS A 78 -0.63 22.28 -3.57
N GLU A 79 0.59 21.76 -3.41
CA GLU A 79 1.17 21.49 -2.09
C GLU A 79 1.51 22.80 -1.36
N LEU A 80 2.05 23.78 -2.10
CA LEU A 80 2.34 25.10 -1.56
C LEU A 80 1.06 25.87 -1.21
N GLU A 81 0.01 25.73 -2.02
CA GLU A 81 -1.31 26.28 -1.70
C GLU A 81 -1.90 25.67 -0.43
N ALA A 82 -1.75 24.36 -0.25
CA ALA A 82 -2.26 23.65 0.92
C ALA A 82 -1.54 24.05 2.22
N VAL A 83 -0.20 24.16 2.20
CA VAL A 83 0.54 24.63 3.39
C VAL A 83 0.21 26.09 3.69
N ASN A 84 0.11 26.96 2.68
CA ASN A 84 -0.23 28.37 2.87
C ASN A 84 -1.65 28.54 3.41
N LYS A 85 -2.60 27.73 2.93
CA LYS A 85 -3.95 27.68 3.50
C LYS A 85 -3.90 27.27 4.96
N SER A 86 -3.15 26.22 5.29
CA SER A 86 -3.02 25.71 6.67
C SER A 86 -2.36 26.74 7.60
N ILE A 87 -1.36 27.47 7.11
CA ILE A 87 -0.72 28.59 7.81
C ILE A 87 -1.70 29.76 7.99
N GLY A 88 -2.48 30.11 6.96
CA GLY A 88 -3.52 31.14 7.07
C GLY A 88 -4.63 30.75 8.05
N ASP A 89 -4.93 29.45 8.15
CA ASP A 89 -5.91 28.90 9.09
C ASP A 89 -5.32 28.71 10.51
N PHE A 90 -4.01 28.89 10.72
CA PHE A 90 -3.37 28.75 12.03
C PHE A 90 -3.97 29.68 13.08
N ASP A 91 -4.30 30.93 12.72
CA ASP A 91 -4.93 31.86 13.66
C ASP A 91 -6.36 31.42 14.03
N LYS A 92 -7.05 30.68 13.15
CA LYS A 92 -8.35 30.07 13.45
C LYS A 92 -8.18 28.90 14.41
N LEU A 93 -7.12 28.10 14.23
CA LEU A 93 -6.75 27.02 15.14
C LEU A 93 -6.54 27.57 16.57
N VAL A 94 -5.74 28.63 16.71
CA VAL A 94 -5.50 29.28 18.01
C VAL A 94 -6.80 29.85 18.60
N ALA A 95 -7.62 30.52 17.79
CA ALA A 95 -8.87 31.09 18.26
C ALA A 95 -9.87 30.03 18.76
N LYS A 96 -9.91 28.85 18.13
CA LYS A 96 -10.83 27.76 18.48
C LYS A 96 -10.32 26.86 19.59
N TRP A 97 -9.04 26.49 19.54
CA TRP A 97 -8.44 25.46 20.39
C TRP A 97 -7.54 26.02 21.51
N GLY A 98 -7.26 27.32 21.48
CA GLY A 98 -6.47 28.01 22.49
C GLY A 98 -4.97 27.96 22.20
N LYS A 99 -4.16 27.77 23.24
CA LYS A 99 -2.71 27.80 23.12
C LYS A 99 -2.20 26.68 22.23
N VAL A 100 -1.36 27.03 21.26
CA VAL A 100 -0.60 26.10 20.40
C VAL A 100 0.88 26.25 20.72
N SER A 101 1.56 25.16 21.09
CA SER A 101 3.01 25.15 21.33
C SER A 101 3.77 24.38 20.27
N LYS A 102 3.15 23.35 19.69
CA LYS A 102 3.73 22.59 18.58
C LYS A 102 2.69 22.45 17.46
N TYR A 103 3.14 22.57 16.23
CA TYR A 103 2.30 22.40 15.04
C TYR A 103 2.98 21.47 14.04
N THR A 104 2.27 20.43 13.59
CA THR A 104 2.81 19.52 12.56
C THR A 104 1.87 19.45 11.38
N PHE A 105 2.40 19.81 10.21
CA PHE A 105 1.72 19.62 8.94
C PHE A 105 2.07 18.24 8.39
N VAL A 106 1.12 17.32 8.38
CA VAL A 106 1.30 15.95 7.90
C VAL A 106 0.91 15.91 6.44
N MET A 107 1.80 15.45 5.57
CA MET A 107 1.53 15.38 4.14
C MET A 107 1.74 13.97 3.61
N ASN A 108 0.80 13.49 2.79
CA ASN A 108 1.08 12.35 1.94
C ASN A 108 2.02 12.79 0.82
N ASP A 109 3.32 12.66 1.08
CA ASP A 109 4.38 12.96 0.11
C ASP A 109 4.64 11.81 -0.87
N TYR A 110 3.85 10.73 -0.79
CA TYR A 110 4.03 9.51 -1.57
C TYR A 110 5.46 8.95 -1.48
N PHE A 111 6.15 9.16 -0.34
CA PHE A 111 7.56 8.85 -0.14
C PHE A 111 8.53 9.55 -1.12
N LYS A 112 8.10 10.64 -1.76
CA LYS A 112 8.92 11.48 -2.65
C LYS A 112 9.62 12.61 -1.89
N GLY A 113 9.31 12.78 -0.60
CA GLY A 113 9.84 13.83 0.25
C GLY A 113 8.95 15.07 0.29
N ILE A 114 9.01 15.79 1.40
CA ILE A 114 8.30 17.07 1.57
C ILE A 114 8.99 18.16 0.71
N PRO A 115 8.25 18.91 -0.13
CA PRO A 115 8.82 20.01 -0.91
C PRO A 115 9.47 21.08 -0.03
N ALA A 116 10.66 21.56 -0.43
CA ALA A 116 11.41 22.57 0.32
C ALA A 116 10.60 23.83 0.71
N PRO A 117 9.71 24.38 -0.16
CA PRO A 117 8.87 25.52 0.22
C PRO A 117 7.94 25.27 1.42
N VAL A 118 7.47 24.03 1.61
CA VAL A 118 6.63 23.65 2.76
C VAL A 118 7.43 23.81 4.07
N GLY A 119 8.66 23.28 4.09
CA GLY A 119 9.56 23.41 5.24
C GLY A 119 9.89 24.86 5.57
N LEU A 120 10.16 25.69 4.56
CA LEU A 120 10.41 27.13 4.75
C LEU A 120 9.21 27.86 5.35
N SER A 121 8.01 27.54 4.87
CA SER A 121 6.77 28.17 5.33
C SER A 121 6.47 27.83 6.79
N LEU A 122 6.70 26.58 7.19
CA LEU A 122 6.51 26.13 8.58
C LEU A 122 7.58 26.72 9.52
N ASN A 123 8.83 26.85 9.07
CA ASN A 123 9.86 27.55 9.86
C ASN A 123 9.48 29.02 10.08
N THR A 124 8.97 29.70 9.05
CA THR A 124 8.48 31.07 9.16
C THR A 124 7.32 31.17 10.14
N LEU A 125 6.39 30.21 10.13
CA LEU A 125 5.32 30.11 11.12
C LEU A 125 5.87 29.94 12.55
N ALA A 126 6.83 29.05 12.77
CA ALA A 126 7.44 28.82 14.08
C ALA A 126 8.01 30.11 14.67
N ILE A 127 8.78 30.86 13.87
CA ILE A 127 9.39 32.13 14.28
C ILE A 127 8.33 33.19 14.55
N SER A 128 7.42 33.42 13.59
CA SER A 128 6.42 34.50 13.67
C SER A 128 5.42 34.32 14.81
N LYS A 129 5.10 33.07 15.18
CA LYS A 129 4.15 32.75 16.26
C LYS A 129 4.84 32.26 17.54
N SER A 130 6.18 32.29 17.59
CA SER A 130 6.99 31.86 18.75
C SER A 130 6.64 30.46 19.25
N LEU A 131 6.49 29.51 18.32
CA LEU A 131 6.17 28.12 18.63
C LEU A 131 7.43 27.35 19.06
N ASN A 132 7.27 26.39 19.97
CA ASN A 132 8.37 25.47 20.33
C ASN A 132 8.74 24.59 19.13
N HIS A 133 7.77 24.30 18.25
CA HIS A 133 7.97 23.54 17.03
C HIS A 133 6.91 23.90 15.98
N ALA A 134 7.33 24.12 14.74
CA ALA A 134 6.47 23.92 13.58
C ALA A 134 7.24 23.18 12.48
N GLY A 135 6.70 22.08 11.98
CA GLY A 135 7.41 21.20 11.06
C GLY A 135 6.47 20.31 10.24
N ALA A 136 7.04 19.63 9.25
CA ALA A 136 6.31 18.70 8.41
C ALA A 136 6.58 17.25 8.82
N MET A 137 5.63 16.36 8.54
CA MET A 137 5.77 14.91 8.66
C MET A 137 5.33 14.27 7.34
N GLY A 138 6.18 13.42 6.75
CA GLY A 138 5.90 12.71 5.51
C GLY A 138 5.59 11.23 5.72
N GLY A 139 5.51 10.49 4.61
CA GLY A 139 5.26 9.06 4.60
C GLY A 139 6.39 8.27 5.29
N MET A 140 7.63 8.75 5.26
CA MET A 140 8.77 8.04 5.88
C MET A 140 8.68 8.03 7.41
N GLU A 141 8.43 9.17 8.04
CA GLU A 141 8.22 9.25 9.49
C GLU A 141 6.98 8.46 9.91
N LEU A 142 5.92 8.50 9.12
CA LEU A 142 4.72 7.71 9.38
C LEU A 142 4.99 6.19 9.27
N LEU A 143 5.79 5.77 8.28
CA LEU A 143 6.24 4.39 8.16
C LEU A 143 7.12 3.95 9.34
N GLN A 144 7.99 4.83 9.85
CA GLN A 144 8.79 4.53 11.05
C GLN A 144 7.90 4.30 12.27
N LYS A 145 6.90 5.16 12.48
CA LYS A 145 5.90 4.98 13.54
C LYS A 145 5.15 3.65 13.37
N PHE A 146 4.64 3.37 12.18
CA PHE A 146 4.01 2.08 11.88
C PHE A 146 4.91 0.89 12.18
N MET A 147 6.19 0.94 11.79
CA MET A 147 7.12 -0.16 12.00
C MET A 147 7.51 -0.37 13.47
N SER A 148 7.34 0.65 14.32
CA SER A 148 7.52 0.52 15.78
C SER A 148 6.35 -0.17 16.50
N LEU A 149 5.21 -0.35 15.82
CA LEU A 149 4.05 -1.01 16.40
C LEU A 149 4.28 -2.52 16.59
N SER A 150 3.50 -3.12 17.50
CA SER A 150 3.42 -4.57 17.65
C SER A 150 2.85 -5.22 16.38
N GLU A 151 3.07 -6.53 16.23
CA GLU A 151 2.59 -7.26 15.05
C GLU A 151 1.07 -7.18 14.90
N GLY A 152 0.30 -7.36 15.98
CA GLY A 152 -1.16 -7.27 15.94
C GLY A 152 -1.66 -5.90 15.51
N GLU A 153 -1.02 -4.82 15.96
CA GLU A 153 -1.34 -3.45 15.56
C GLU A 153 -0.98 -3.18 14.08
N LYS A 154 0.14 -3.74 13.60
CA LYS A 154 0.48 -3.69 12.17
C LYS A 154 -0.57 -4.41 11.32
N GLN A 155 -1.00 -5.60 11.75
CA GLN A 155 -2.02 -6.40 11.06
C GLN A 155 -3.38 -5.70 11.04
N ASP A 156 -3.74 -4.98 12.11
CA ASP A 156 -4.96 -4.18 12.13
C ASP A 156 -4.94 -3.02 11.10
N ILE A 157 -3.75 -2.50 10.75
CA ILE A 157 -3.60 -1.44 9.76
C ILE A 157 -3.51 -1.98 8.33
N VAL A 158 -2.62 -2.96 8.07
CA VAL A 158 -2.33 -3.43 6.70
C VAL A 158 -2.94 -4.79 6.34
N GLY A 159 -3.64 -5.41 7.29
CA GLY A 159 -4.15 -6.78 7.19
C GLY A 159 -3.09 -7.82 7.53
N PHE A 160 -3.53 -9.08 7.64
CA PHE A 160 -2.65 -10.22 7.86
C PHE A 160 -1.73 -10.46 6.66
N ILE A 161 -0.46 -10.75 6.95
CA ILE A 161 0.51 -11.20 5.95
C ILE A 161 0.67 -12.70 6.16
N PRO A 162 0.27 -13.55 5.20
CA PRO A 162 0.35 -14.98 5.40
C PRO A 162 1.82 -15.40 5.52
N GLU A 163 2.10 -16.27 6.47
CA GLU A 163 3.31 -17.07 6.41
C GLU A 163 3.18 -18.08 5.28
N VAL A 164 4.28 -18.33 4.57
CA VAL A 164 4.32 -19.44 3.63
C VAL A 164 4.51 -20.69 4.45
N ASP A 165 3.41 -21.40 4.70
CA ASP A 165 3.43 -22.75 5.28
C ASP A 165 3.43 -23.75 4.12
N LEU A 166 4.41 -24.66 4.10
CA LEU A 166 4.50 -25.72 3.10
C LEU A 166 3.59 -26.91 3.45
N ASP A 167 3.18 -27.03 4.71
CA ASP A 167 2.44 -28.18 5.24
C ASP A 167 0.93 -27.92 5.29
N PHE A 168 0.49 -26.65 5.22
CA PHE A 168 -0.91 -26.27 5.30
C PHE A 168 -1.31 -25.25 4.24
N THR A 169 -2.28 -25.64 3.40
CA THR A 169 -2.95 -24.74 2.44
C THR A 169 -4.46 -24.88 2.55
N ASP A 170 -5.17 -23.76 2.73
CA ASP A 170 -6.64 -23.75 2.66
C ASP A 170 -7.10 -23.85 1.20
N THR A 171 -7.33 -25.08 0.74
CA THR A 171 -7.76 -25.38 -0.64
C THR A 171 -9.07 -24.72 -1.01
N ARG A 172 -9.94 -24.39 -0.04
CA ARG A 172 -11.18 -23.66 -0.30
C ARG A 172 -10.89 -22.22 -0.71
N ALA A 173 -9.96 -21.55 -0.01
CA ALA A 173 -9.53 -20.20 -0.38
C ALA A 173 -8.92 -20.19 -1.79
N VAL A 174 -8.10 -21.20 -2.13
CA VAL A 174 -7.54 -21.37 -3.48
C VAL A 174 -8.66 -21.49 -4.52
N GLY A 175 -9.60 -22.42 -4.32
CA GLY A 175 -10.71 -22.64 -5.24
C GLY A 175 -11.62 -21.42 -5.40
N GLU A 176 -11.90 -20.70 -4.32
CA GLU A 176 -12.71 -19.47 -4.38
C GLU A 176 -12.02 -18.33 -5.12
N VAL A 177 -10.71 -18.13 -4.92
CA VAL A 177 -9.94 -17.14 -5.68
C VAL A 177 -9.91 -17.51 -7.17
N LEU A 178 -9.62 -18.77 -7.51
CA LEU A 178 -9.62 -19.24 -8.91
C LEU A 178 -10.98 -19.06 -9.58
N THR A 179 -12.07 -19.41 -8.88
CA THR A 179 -13.44 -19.24 -9.36
C THR A 179 -13.78 -17.77 -9.58
N PHE A 180 -13.40 -16.90 -8.65
CA PHE A 180 -13.59 -15.45 -8.77
C PHE A 180 -12.87 -14.87 -9.98
N LEU A 181 -11.58 -15.22 -10.17
CA LEU A 181 -10.79 -14.72 -11.31
C LEU A 181 -11.37 -15.18 -12.64
N ALA A 182 -11.82 -16.44 -12.72
CA ALA A 182 -12.47 -16.96 -13.91
C ALA A 182 -13.78 -16.21 -14.26
N GLN A 183 -14.61 -15.90 -13.26
CA GLN A 183 -15.87 -15.18 -13.47
C GLN A 183 -15.67 -13.69 -13.81
N LYS A 184 -14.57 -13.09 -13.34
CA LYS A 184 -14.25 -11.68 -13.54
C LYS A 184 -13.77 -11.38 -14.96
N SER A 185 -13.14 -12.37 -15.62
CA SER A 185 -12.62 -12.21 -16.97
C SER A 185 -13.75 -11.99 -17.98
N SER A 186 -13.74 -10.84 -18.65
CA SER A 186 -14.73 -10.46 -19.67
C SER A 186 -14.15 -10.44 -21.09
N SER A 187 -12.88 -10.84 -21.25
CA SER A 187 -12.09 -10.61 -22.47
C SER A 187 -11.99 -11.87 -23.34
N PRO A 188 -11.81 -11.72 -24.66
CA PRO A 188 -11.54 -12.87 -25.53
C PRO A 188 -10.23 -13.55 -25.13
N MET A 189 -10.24 -14.88 -25.12
CA MET A 189 -9.10 -15.72 -24.73
C MET A 189 -7.88 -15.43 -25.61
N ASN A 190 -6.74 -15.16 -24.98
CA ASN A 190 -5.43 -15.21 -25.64
C ASN A 190 -4.75 -16.55 -25.32
N PHE A 191 -4.06 -17.12 -26.30
CA PHE A 191 -3.30 -18.35 -26.10
C PHE A 191 -2.09 -18.11 -25.19
N LEU A 192 -1.78 -19.10 -24.36
CA LEU A 192 -0.60 -19.11 -23.49
C LEU A 192 0.68 -19.12 -24.33
N SER A 193 1.72 -18.46 -23.83
CA SER A 193 3.07 -18.51 -24.40
C SER A 193 3.65 -19.92 -24.28
N GLU A 194 4.15 -20.50 -25.38
CA GLU A 194 4.62 -21.90 -25.42
C GLU A 194 5.94 -22.16 -24.66
N THR A 195 6.71 -21.12 -24.32
CA THR A 195 7.96 -21.29 -23.54
C THR A 195 7.99 -20.36 -22.33
N ALA A 196 8.01 -20.94 -21.13
CA ALA A 196 8.31 -20.23 -19.90
C ALA A 196 9.78 -19.75 -19.94
N PRO A 197 10.07 -18.47 -19.64
CA PRO A 197 11.43 -17.97 -19.58
C PRO A 197 12.15 -18.46 -18.34
N ASP A 198 13.47 -18.26 -18.31
CA ASP A 198 14.26 -18.44 -17.10
C ASP A 198 13.74 -17.51 -15.97
N PHE A 199 13.43 -18.12 -14.82
CA PHE A 199 12.87 -17.43 -13.66
C PHE A 199 13.80 -16.32 -13.16
N GLU A 200 15.11 -16.56 -13.15
CA GLU A 200 16.09 -15.60 -12.65
C GLU A 200 16.21 -14.39 -13.57
N ASP A 201 16.25 -14.62 -14.89
CA ASP A 201 16.30 -13.55 -15.86
C ASP A 201 15.05 -12.67 -15.81
N LYS A 202 13.88 -13.28 -15.58
CA LYS A 202 12.63 -12.56 -15.38
C LYS A 202 12.64 -11.69 -14.12
N ILE A 203 13.14 -12.21 -12.99
CA ILE A 203 13.29 -11.45 -11.74
C ILE A 203 14.17 -10.21 -11.97
N LYS A 204 15.32 -10.38 -12.65
CA LYS A 204 16.27 -9.29 -12.92
C LYS A 204 15.67 -8.20 -13.81
N ILE A 205 15.07 -8.58 -14.93
CA ILE A 205 14.51 -7.63 -15.92
C ILE A 205 13.37 -6.82 -15.33
N ASN A 206 12.56 -7.44 -14.46
CA ASN A 206 11.45 -6.75 -13.80
C ASN A 206 11.87 -5.98 -12.54
N GLY A 207 13.14 -6.03 -12.13
CA GLY A 207 13.64 -5.33 -10.95
C GLY A 207 13.02 -5.81 -9.63
N ILE A 208 12.59 -7.08 -9.57
CA ILE A 208 11.98 -7.66 -8.36
C ILE A 208 13.07 -7.87 -7.30
N THR A 209 12.83 -7.41 -6.08
CA THR A 209 13.84 -7.49 -5.03
C THR A 209 13.94 -8.89 -4.41
N LYS A 210 15.05 -9.17 -3.71
CA LYS A 210 15.33 -10.47 -3.11
C LYS A 210 14.22 -10.99 -2.17
N PRO A 211 13.61 -10.17 -1.27
CA PRO A 211 12.48 -10.62 -0.46
C PRO A 211 11.29 -11.16 -1.27
N ILE A 212 10.87 -10.46 -2.33
CA ILE A 212 9.74 -10.88 -3.17
C ILE A 212 10.13 -12.07 -4.05
N LYS A 213 11.36 -12.08 -4.60
CA LYS A 213 11.94 -13.24 -5.28
C LYS A 213 11.83 -14.50 -4.41
N SER A 214 12.34 -14.43 -3.17
CA SER A 214 12.34 -15.57 -2.24
C SER A 214 10.92 -16.09 -1.98
N ARG A 215 9.93 -15.18 -2.00
CA ARG A 215 8.53 -15.50 -1.79
C ARG A 215 7.92 -16.19 -3.01
N LEU A 216 8.13 -15.65 -4.20
CA LEU A 216 7.74 -16.28 -5.47
C LEU A 216 8.36 -17.70 -5.60
N GLU A 217 9.64 -17.85 -5.27
CA GLU A 217 10.33 -19.16 -5.24
C GLU A 217 9.71 -20.11 -4.21
N SER A 218 9.32 -19.61 -3.03
CA SER A 218 8.70 -20.47 -2.01
C SER A 218 7.32 -20.99 -2.48
N PHE A 219 6.56 -20.15 -3.18
CA PHE A 219 5.26 -20.53 -3.75
C PHE A 219 5.38 -21.43 -4.99
N SER A 220 6.48 -21.35 -5.75
CA SER A 220 6.66 -22.23 -6.92
C SER A 220 6.76 -23.71 -6.54
N TYR A 221 7.24 -24.03 -5.34
CA TYR A 221 7.23 -25.40 -4.82
C TYR A 221 5.81 -25.96 -4.56
N GLN A 222 4.80 -25.10 -4.51
CA GLN A 222 3.42 -25.47 -4.20
C GLN A 222 2.48 -25.46 -5.42
N LEU A 223 3.01 -25.25 -6.64
CA LEU A 223 2.17 -25.12 -7.84
C LEU A 223 1.36 -26.36 -8.17
N TYR A 224 1.76 -27.53 -7.66
CA TYR A 224 0.98 -28.76 -7.78
C TYR A 224 -0.46 -28.60 -7.26
N LEU A 225 -0.68 -27.77 -6.23
CA LEU A 225 -2.01 -27.51 -5.67
C LEU A 225 -2.92 -26.76 -6.65
N ILE A 226 -2.36 -25.84 -7.44
CA ILE A 226 -3.14 -25.16 -8.47
C ILE A 226 -3.35 -26.08 -9.67
N ASN A 227 -2.31 -26.81 -10.08
CA ASN A 227 -2.42 -27.71 -11.23
C ASN A 227 -3.47 -28.81 -10.97
N GLU A 228 -3.49 -29.41 -9.79
CA GLU A 228 -4.52 -30.40 -9.41
C GLU A 228 -5.93 -29.80 -9.49
N PHE A 229 -6.11 -28.56 -9.02
CA PHE A 229 -7.40 -27.88 -9.14
C PHE A 229 -7.76 -27.62 -10.61
N LEU A 230 -6.83 -27.08 -11.41
CA LEU A 230 -7.07 -26.73 -12.81
C LEU A 230 -7.31 -27.97 -13.69
N ASP A 231 -6.62 -29.08 -13.41
CA ASP A 231 -6.81 -30.36 -14.10
C ASP A 231 -8.18 -30.98 -13.77
N SER A 232 -8.75 -30.64 -12.61
CA SER A 232 -10.08 -31.11 -12.18
C SER A 232 -11.25 -30.33 -12.78
N VAL A 233 -10.97 -29.22 -13.46
CA VAL A 233 -11.97 -28.30 -14.05
C VAL A 233 -11.78 -28.18 -15.56
N ASP A 234 -12.71 -27.53 -16.26
CA ASP A 234 -12.67 -27.41 -17.72
C ASP A 234 -11.40 -26.70 -18.22
N SER A 235 -10.82 -27.20 -19.31
CA SER A 235 -9.54 -26.75 -19.86
C SER A 235 -9.47 -25.27 -20.21
N GLY A 236 -10.62 -24.60 -20.43
CA GLY A 236 -10.69 -23.16 -20.73
C GLY A 236 -10.56 -22.24 -19.51
N LEU A 237 -10.63 -22.79 -18.29
CA LEU A 237 -10.55 -22.01 -17.06
C LEU A 237 -9.16 -21.41 -16.85
N GLU A 238 -8.11 -22.19 -17.15
CA GLU A 238 -6.72 -21.78 -16.96
C GLU A 238 -6.39 -20.54 -17.82
N GLN A 239 -6.80 -20.50 -19.09
CA GLN A 239 -6.57 -19.35 -19.97
C GLN A 239 -7.41 -18.15 -19.55
N THR A 240 -8.61 -18.38 -19.03
CA THR A 240 -9.48 -17.31 -18.52
C THR A 240 -8.84 -16.61 -17.32
N ILE A 241 -8.28 -17.39 -16.39
CA ILE A 241 -7.56 -16.86 -15.21
C ILE A 241 -6.25 -16.18 -15.64
N ALA A 242 -5.51 -16.78 -16.58
CA ALA A 242 -4.29 -16.19 -17.14
C ALA A 242 -4.54 -14.77 -17.69
N GLN A 243 -5.63 -14.60 -18.44
CA GLN A 243 -6.02 -13.31 -18.99
C GLN A 243 -6.36 -12.29 -17.89
N GLU A 244 -7.07 -12.70 -16.83
CA GLU A 244 -7.38 -11.79 -15.70
C GLU A 244 -6.11 -11.38 -14.94
N VAL A 245 -5.15 -12.30 -14.75
CA VAL A 245 -3.86 -11.97 -14.12
C VAL A 245 -3.06 -10.99 -14.99
N ARG A 246 -3.04 -11.20 -16.31
CA ARG A 246 -2.39 -10.30 -17.28
C ARG A 246 -3.02 -8.91 -17.29
N ASP A 247 -4.34 -8.83 -17.30
CA ASP A 247 -5.08 -7.57 -17.24
C ASP A 247 -4.84 -6.86 -15.90
N THR A 248 -4.76 -7.61 -14.80
CA THR A 248 -4.43 -7.09 -13.47
C THR A 248 -2.99 -6.56 -13.44
N TYR A 249 -2.03 -7.25 -14.04
CA TYR A 249 -0.66 -6.76 -14.17
C TYR A 249 -0.61 -5.47 -15.01
N ALA A 250 -1.32 -5.40 -16.15
CA ALA A 250 -1.40 -4.19 -16.96
C ALA A 250 -1.99 -3.00 -16.17
N LYS A 251 -3.06 -3.23 -15.38
CA LYS A 251 -3.64 -2.22 -14.47
C LYS A 251 -2.64 -1.79 -13.39
N SER A 252 -1.82 -2.71 -12.89
CA SER A 252 -0.78 -2.39 -11.90
C SER A 252 0.26 -1.40 -12.43
N LYS A 253 0.59 -1.45 -13.73
CA LYS A 253 1.52 -0.50 -14.38
C LYS A 253 0.95 0.92 -14.43
N LEU A 254 -0.37 1.06 -14.55
CA LEU A 254 -1.06 2.34 -14.51
C LEU A 254 -1.21 2.87 -13.09
N ALA A 255 -1.48 1.98 -12.13
CA ALA A 255 -1.63 2.34 -10.72
C ALA A 255 -0.29 2.69 -10.06
N ILE A 256 0.78 1.99 -10.45
CA ILE A 256 2.12 2.10 -9.86
C ILE A 256 3.13 2.27 -11.01
N THR A 257 3.47 3.53 -11.22
CA THR A 257 4.46 3.98 -12.21
C THR A 257 5.89 3.69 -11.73
N GLU A 258 6.83 3.63 -12.68
CA GLU A 258 8.22 3.21 -12.42
C GLU A 258 9.06 4.24 -11.65
N ASP A 259 8.55 5.47 -11.48
CA ASP A 259 9.15 6.48 -10.60
C ASP A 259 8.97 6.16 -9.11
N ASN A 260 8.12 5.19 -8.76
CA ASN A 260 7.95 4.74 -7.38
C ASN A 260 9.13 3.87 -6.94
N HIS A 261 9.64 4.13 -5.74
CA HIS A 261 10.66 3.30 -5.13
C HIS A 261 10.16 1.85 -4.98
N ASN A 262 10.92 0.88 -5.50
CA ASN A 262 10.55 -0.54 -5.56
C ASN A 262 9.20 -0.79 -6.25
N TYR A 263 8.91 -0.08 -7.35
CA TYR A 263 7.65 -0.21 -8.09
C TYR A 263 7.26 -1.66 -8.40
N ALA A 264 8.22 -2.55 -8.70
CA ALA A 264 7.96 -3.95 -9.03
C ALA A 264 7.38 -4.75 -7.87
N ASP A 265 7.88 -4.51 -6.66
CA ASP A 265 7.41 -5.12 -5.41
C ASP A 265 6.09 -4.49 -4.93
N LEU A 266 5.93 -3.19 -5.17
CA LEU A 266 4.64 -2.53 -4.94
C LEU A 266 3.57 -3.10 -5.88
N ARG A 267 3.90 -3.36 -7.16
CA ARG A 267 2.99 -4.04 -8.09
C ARG A 267 2.66 -5.46 -7.60
N TYR A 268 3.64 -6.20 -7.05
CA TYR A 268 3.40 -7.51 -6.45
C TYR A 268 2.33 -7.44 -5.35
N THR A 269 2.54 -6.57 -4.35
CA THR A 269 1.58 -6.40 -3.24
C THR A 269 0.23 -5.87 -3.68
N TRP A 270 0.21 -4.97 -4.67
CA TRP A 270 -1.02 -4.46 -5.27
C TRP A 270 -1.82 -5.56 -5.96
N MET A 271 -1.14 -6.40 -6.76
CA MET A 271 -1.76 -7.51 -7.46
C MET A 271 -2.37 -8.51 -6.47
N ILE A 272 -1.67 -8.85 -5.38
CA ILE A 272 -2.22 -9.70 -4.32
C ILE A 272 -3.58 -9.16 -3.89
N ASP A 273 -3.67 -7.90 -3.46
CA ASP A 273 -4.94 -7.32 -2.99
C ASP A 273 -6.03 -7.24 -4.08
N LYS A 274 -5.68 -7.11 -5.37
CA LYS A 274 -6.66 -7.05 -6.47
C LYS A 274 -7.12 -8.41 -7.00
N LEU A 275 -6.39 -9.48 -6.69
CA LEU A 275 -6.77 -10.86 -7.02
C LEU A 275 -7.77 -11.43 -6.00
N LEU A 276 -7.92 -10.82 -4.83
CA LEU A 276 -8.87 -11.26 -3.81
C LEU A 276 -10.33 -11.04 -4.28
N PRO A 277 -11.25 -11.99 -3.99
CA PRO A 277 -12.68 -11.77 -4.11
C PRO A 277 -13.16 -10.56 -3.30
N PRO A 278 -14.25 -9.90 -3.70
CA PRO A 278 -14.86 -8.88 -2.87
C PRO A 278 -15.34 -9.50 -1.54
N GLN A 279 -15.22 -8.77 -0.44
CA GLN A 279 -15.77 -9.12 0.88
C GLN A 279 -15.14 -10.35 1.56
N VAL A 280 -13.84 -10.61 1.38
CA VAL A 280 -13.13 -11.61 2.18
C VAL A 280 -13.25 -11.29 3.68
N PRO A 281 -13.72 -12.22 4.53
CA PRO A 281 -13.80 -12.00 5.97
C PRO A 281 -12.41 -11.70 6.56
N THR A 282 -12.32 -10.74 7.49
CA THR A 282 -11.04 -10.35 8.12
C THR A 282 -10.27 -11.53 8.69
N SER A 283 -10.98 -12.52 9.27
CA SER A 283 -10.40 -13.75 9.82
C SER A 283 -9.80 -14.69 8.78
N ALA A 284 -10.19 -14.56 7.51
CA ALA A 284 -9.74 -15.42 6.41
C ALA A 284 -8.77 -14.73 5.45
N VAL A 285 -8.56 -13.40 5.55
CA VAL A 285 -7.71 -12.61 4.64
C VAL A 285 -6.33 -13.24 4.44
N ALA A 286 -5.73 -13.83 5.48
CA ALA A 286 -4.45 -14.53 5.37
C ALA A 286 -4.50 -15.67 4.34
N SER A 287 -5.48 -16.57 4.44
CA SER A 287 -5.65 -17.70 3.52
C SER A 287 -5.91 -17.26 2.08
N TYR A 288 -6.69 -16.19 1.88
CA TYR A 288 -6.98 -15.67 0.53
C TYR A 288 -5.78 -14.94 -0.07
N ARG A 289 -4.99 -14.21 0.74
CA ARG A 289 -3.72 -13.64 0.30
C ARG A 289 -2.72 -14.74 -0.08
N PHE A 290 -2.65 -15.81 0.70
CA PHE A 290 -1.82 -16.97 0.37
C PHE A 290 -2.24 -17.57 -0.98
N ALA A 291 -3.55 -17.80 -1.20
CA ALA A 291 -4.07 -18.29 -2.46
C ALA A 291 -3.74 -17.34 -3.63
N ALA A 292 -3.92 -16.04 -3.45
CA ALA A 292 -3.58 -15.04 -4.47
C ALA A 292 -2.08 -15.02 -4.80
N GLU A 293 -1.20 -15.20 -3.81
CA GLU A 293 0.24 -15.29 -4.02
C GLU A 293 0.66 -16.57 -4.75
N LEU A 294 0.04 -17.70 -4.40
CA LEU A 294 0.25 -18.98 -5.09
C LEU A 294 -0.14 -18.86 -6.57
N ILE A 295 -1.28 -18.25 -6.85
CA ILE A 295 -1.78 -17.99 -8.21
C ILE A 295 -0.83 -17.05 -8.95
N LEU A 296 -0.42 -15.96 -8.31
CA LEU A 296 0.52 -15.02 -8.91
C LEU A 296 1.87 -15.68 -9.22
N ALA A 297 2.35 -16.60 -8.37
CA ALA A 297 3.56 -17.37 -8.64
C ALA A 297 3.42 -18.29 -9.86
N LYS A 298 2.29 -19.02 -10.00
CA LYS A 298 2.01 -19.83 -11.21
C LYS A 298 2.09 -18.99 -12.47
N TYR A 299 1.39 -17.86 -12.49
CA TYR A 299 1.29 -17.00 -13.67
C TYR A 299 2.53 -16.11 -13.89
N PHE A 300 3.40 -16.00 -12.88
CA PHE A 300 4.75 -15.51 -13.06
C PHE A 300 5.58 -16.51 -13.87
N GLU A 301 5.47 -17.82 -13.64
CA GLU A 301 6.19 -18.83 -14.43
C GLU A 301 5.67 -18.93 -15.87
N THR A 302 4.35 -18.85 -16.09
CA THR A 302 3.74 -18.96 -17.43
C THR A 302 3.75 -17.67 -18.25
N CYS A 303 4.36 -16.59 -17.73
CA CYS A 303 4.44 -15.29 -18.41
C CYS A 303 3.15 -14.50 -18.62
N ASP A 304 2.18 -14.73 -17.74
CA ASP A 304 0.96 -13.94 -17.71
C ASP A 304 1.04 -12.77 -16.72
N ALA A 305 1.96 -12.79 -15.76
CA ALA A 305 2.35 -11.64 -14.93
C ALA A 305 3.82 -11.26 -15.17
N TYR A 306 4.15 -9.97 -15.18
CA TYR A 306 5.50 -9.44 -15.39
C TYR A 306 6.07 -9.64 -16.80
N GLU A 307 7.03 -8.79 -17.20
CA GLU A 307 7.57 -8.77 -18.56
C GLU A 307 8.39 -10.02 -18.88
N HIS A 308 8.25 -10.52 -20.11
CA HIS A 308 9.08 -11.61 -20.64
C HIS A 308 10.45 -11.08 -21.07
N PRO A 309 11.57 -11.80 -20.83
CA PRO A 309 12.91 -11.37 -21.24
C PRO A 309 13.05 -11.01 -22.72
N SER A 310 12.32 -11.69 -23.61
CA SER A 310 12.32 -11.37 -25.05
C SER A 310 11.64 -10.04 -25.40
N ASN A 311 10.71 -9.56 -24.59
CA ASN A 311 9.95 -8.33 -24.85
C ASN A 311 10.67 -7.09 -24.34
N ALA A 312 11.54 -7.23 -23.33
CA ALA A 312 12.33 -6.14 -22.78
C ALA A 312 13.44 -5.63 -23.73
N SER A 313 13.82 -6.43 -24.74
CA SER A 313 14.81 -6.07 -25.76
C SER A 313 14.27 -5.15 -26.87
N ALA A 314 12.98 -4.79 -26.84
CA ALA A 314 12.31 -4.08 -27.93
C ALA A 314 11.92 -2.61 -27.59
N THR A 315 12.38 -2.06 -26.47
CA THR A 315 12.14 -0.66 -26.06
C THR A 315 13.42 0.07 -25.72
#